data_AF-A0A8H6HDV3-F1
#
_entry.id   AF-A0A8H6HDV3-F1
#
_cell.length_a   1.000
_cell.length_b   1.000
_cell.length_c   1.000
_cell.angle_alpha   90.00
_cell.angle_beta   90.00
_cell.angle_gamma   90.00
#
_symmetry.space_group_name_H-M   'P 1'
#
loop_
_entity.id
_entity.type
_entity.pdbx_description
1 polymer ?
#
loop_
_entity_poly.entity_id
_entity_poly.type
_entity_poly.pdbx_seq_one_letter_code
_entity_poly.pdbx_strand_id
1 'polypeptide(L)'
;MRTPSLFISTLISLLYLISLPTPGSALQLLISPTTTTGANTTVYWVRESTDPTPLFDLRFVINADGSDQGLAMANIDFSVQPGNGDDGVKKLGKEVVQFPKSGQFVLKAVAGPDNTVIGTSNVVVVSPAP
;
A
#
# COMPACT_ATOMS: atom_id res chain seq x y z
N MET A 1 -36.67 -15.08 -41.23
CA MET A 1 -35.91 -15.52 -40.04
C MET A 1 -34.42 -15.44 -40.36
N ARG A 2 -33.69 -14.51 -39.75
CA ARG A 2 -32.22 -14.44 -39.80
C ARG A 2 -31.74 -14.23 -38.37
N THR A 3 -30.88 -15.13 -37.88
CA THR A 3 -30.33 -15.12 -36.52
C THR A 3 -28.95 -14.47 -36.52
N PRO A 4 -28.76 -13.28 -35.91
CA PRO A 4 -27.44 -12.73 -35.64
C PRO A 4 -27.05 -13.08 -34.18
N SER A 5 -26.89 -14.36 -33.86
CA SER A 5 -26.71 -14.79 -32.45
C SER A 5 -25.28 -15.24 -32.10
N LEU A 6 -24.39 -15.44 -33.08
CA LEU A 6 -23.08 -16.04 -32.83
C LEU A 6 -21.95 -15.01 -32.68
N PHE A 7 -22.04 -13.85 -33.35
CA PHE A 7 -20.98 -12.82 -33.30
C PHE A 7 -20.92 -12.02 -32.00
N ILE A 8 -22.06 -11.83 -31.33
CA ILE A 8 -22.14 -11.03 -30.09
C ILE A 8 -21.52 -11.80 -28.92
N SER A 9 -21.68 -13.13 -28.88
CA SER A 9 -21.15 -13.97 -27.80
C SER A 9 -19.61 -13.97 -27.76
N THR A 10 -18.95 -14.06 -28.92
CA THR A 10 -17.48 -14.01 -29.02
C THR A 10 -16.90 -12.66 -28.62
N LEU A 11 -17.59 -11.55 -28.90
CA LEU A 11 -17.13 -10.21 -28.52
C LEU A 11 -17.23 -9.99 -27.00
N ILE A 12 -18.30 -10.51 -26.37
CA ILE A 12 -18.47 -10.46 -24.91
C ILE A 12 -17.41 -11.32 -24.22
N SER A 13 -17.10 -12.52 -24.73
CA SER A 13 -16.04 -13.37 -24.17
C SER A 13 -14.65 -12.74 -24.27
N LEU A 14 -14.36 -12.03 -25.37
CA LEU A 14 -13.06 -11.36 -25.54
C LEU A 14 -12.87 -10.18 -24.57
N LEU A 15 -13.94 -9.45 -24.23
CA LEU A 15 -13.89 -8.35 -23.26
C LEU A 15 -13.67 -8.83 -21.81
N TYR A 16 -14.09 -10.06 -21.47
CA TYR A 16 -13.85 -10.66 -20.15
C TYR A 16 -12.40 -11.12 -19.93
N LEU A 17 -11.64 -11.37 -21.00
CA LEU A 17 -10.21 -11.75 -20.90
C LEU A 17 -9.29 -10.56 -20.59
N ILE A 18 -9.77 -9.32 -20.78
CA ILE A 18 -8.97 -8.09 -20.56
C ILE A 18 -9.02 -7.64 -19.09
N SER A 19 -9.93 -8.18 -18.27
CA SER A 19 -10.01 -7.87 -16.83
C SER A 19 -9.31 -8.92 -15.96
N LEU A 20 -8.18 -9.47 -16.41
CA LEU A 20 -7.28 -10.16 -15.48
C LEU A 20 -6.87 -9.11 -14.43
N PRO A 21 -7.15 -9.33 -13.13
CA PRO A 21 -6.65 -8.44 -12.10
C PRO A 21 -5.14 -8.45 -12.23
N THR A 22 -4.56 -7.31 -12.62
CA THR A 22 -3.12 -7.11 -12.57
C THR A 22 -2.68 -7.50 -11.16
N PRO A 23 -1.65 -8.35 -11.00
CA PRO A 23 -1.08 -8.60 -9.69
C PRO A 23 -0.60 -7.25 -9.16
N GLY A 24 -1.41 -6.65 -8.28
CA GLY A 24 -1.05 -5.44 -7.57
C GLY A 24 0.15 -5.81 -6.72
N SER A 25 1.29 -5.19 -7.01
CA SER A 25 2.44 -5.21 -6.11
C SER A 25 1.95 -4.95 -4.69
N ALA A 26 2.20 -5.89 -3.78
CA ALA A 26 1.63 -5.87 -2.44
C ALA A 26 2.75 -5.66 -1.42
N LEU A 27 3.14 -4.40 -1.23
CA LEU A 27 3.97 -3.99 -0.11
C LEU A 27 3.21 -4.24 1.19
N GLN A 28 3.76 -5.10 2.05
CA GLN A 28 3.17 -5.36 3.35
C GLN A 28 3.66 -4.29 4.32
N LEU A 29 2.72 -3.59 4.97
CA LEU A 29 3.01 -2.60 6.00
C LEU A 29 2.57 -3.13 7.37
N LEU A 30 3.47 -3.11 8.34
CA LEU A 30 3.23 -3.59 9.70
C LEU A 30 3.52 -2.49 10.71
N ILE A 31 2.55 -2.22 11.58
CA ILE A 31 2.61 -1.14 12.56
C ILE A 31 1.99 -1.63 13.87
N SER A 32 2.53 -1.20 15.00
CA SER A 32 1.87 -1.41 16.29
C SER A 32 0.40 -0.93 16.21
N PRO A 33 -0.56 -1.76 16.66
CA PRO A 33 -1.99 -1.45 16.49
C PRO A 33 -2.46 -0.28 17.36
N THR A 34 -1.63 0.18 18.31
CA THR A 34 -1.92 1.29 19.20
C THR A 34 -0.71 2.21 19.32
N THR A 35 -0.95 3.52 19.45
CA THR A 35 0.06 4.54 19.73
C THR A 35 -0.60 5.79 20.33
N THR A 36 0.18 6.82 20.63
CA THR A 36 -0.33 8.14 21.05
C THR A 36 -0.01 9.21 20.03
N THR A 37 -0.79 10.29 20.04
CA THR A 37 -0.58 11.45 19.16
C THR A 37 0.84 12.01 19.35
N GLY A 38 1.56 12.25 18.26
CA GLY A 38 2.93 12.79 18.28
C GLY A 38 4.02 11.80 18.71
N ALA A 39 3.67 10.58 19.13
CA ALA A 39 4.68 9.59 19.49
C ALA A 39 5.34 8.98 18.24
N ASN A 40 6.64 8.76 18.32
CA ASN A 40 7.39 8.03 17.31
C ASN A 40 6.84 6.61 17.19
N THR A 41 6.29 6.30 16.02
CA THR A 41 5.73 4.99 15.71
C THR A 41 6.50 4.36 14.57
N THR A 42 7.08 3.19 14.81
CA THR A 42 7.83 2.46 13.78
C THR A 42 6.87 1.77 12.82
N VAL A 43 7.10 1.98 11.53
CA VAL A 43 6.42 1.31 10.42
C VAL A 43 7.42 0.37 9.79
N TYR A 44 7.14 -0.92 9.82
CA TYR A 44 7.91 -1.91 9.08
C TYR A 44 7.26 -2.13 7.72
N TRP A 45 8.08 -2.32 6.71
CA TRP A 45 7.59 -2.67 5.38
C TRP A 45 8.37 -3.85 4.83
N VAL A 46 7.65 -4.77 4.19
CA VAL A 46 8.21 -5.97 3.55
C VAL A 46 7.77 -5.97 2.10
N ARG A 47 8.75 -6.15 1.22
CA ARG A 47 8.57 -6.20 -0.21
C ARG A 47 8.91 -7.58 -0.76
N GLU A 48 8.12 -8.04 -1.73
CA GLU A 48 8.43 -9.25 -2.48
C GLU A 48 9.42 -8.93 -3.61
N SER A 49 10.29 -9.88 -3.95
CA SER A 49 11.32 -9.70 -4.99
C SER A 49 10.74 -9.38 -6.37
N THR A 50 9.48 -9.72 -6.62
CA THR A 50 8.75 -9.49 -7.87
C THR A 50 8.10 -8.11 -7.98
N ASP A 51 8.04 -7.34 -6.90
CA ASP A 51 7.44 -6.01 -6.91
C ASP A 51 8.27 -5.06 -7.80
N PRO A 52 7.69 -4.07 -8.48
CA PRO A 52 8.44 -3.02 -9.15
C PRO A 52 9.23 -2.17 -8.14
N THR A 53 10.28 -1.48 -8.60
CA THR A 53 11.24 -0.71 -7.76
C THR A 53 11.06 0.83 -7.75
N PRO A 54 9.85 1.44 -7.80
CA PRO A 54 9.78 2.89 -7.66
C PRO A 54 10.07 3.30 -6.21
N LEU A 55 10.46 4.56 -5.98
CA LEU A 55 10.32 5.17 -4.66
C LEU A 55 8.84 5.16 -4.27
N PHE A 56 8.57 5.12 -2.96
CA PHE A 56 7.19 5.23 -2.47
C PHE A 56 7.07 6.21 -1.32
N ASP A 57 5.86 6.72 -1.15
CA ASP A 57 5.48 7.60 -0.06
C ASP A 57 4.53 6.85 0.87
N LEU A 58 4.62 7.14 2.16
CA LEU A 58 3.63 6.73 3.15
C LEU A 58 2.66 7.87 3.40
N ARG A 59 1.37 7.58 3.38
CA ARG A 59 0.29 8.56 3.57
C ARG A 59 -0.68 8.12 4.65
N PHE A 60 -1.02 9.04 5.55
CA PHE A 60 -2.02 8.80 6.59
C PHE A 60 -3.41 8.80 5.97
N VAL A 61 -4.21 7.79 6.28
CA VAL A 61 -5.59 7.70 5.81
C VAL A 61 -6.51 7.39 6.99
N ILE A 62 -7.62 8.11 7.11
CA ILE A 62 -8.64 7.80 8.13
C ILE A 62 -9.29 6.48 7.76
N ASN A 63 -9.32 5.54 8.71
CA ASN A 63 -9.87 4.21 8.46
C ASN A 63 -11.37 4.23 8.15
N ALA A 64 -12.12 5.14 8.79
CA ALA A 64 -13.58 5.18 8.69
C ALA A 64 -14.11 5.60 7.32
N ASP A 65 -13.45 6.56 6.66
CA ASP A 65 -13.93 7.18 5.42
C ASP A 65 -12.92 7.12 4.26
N GLY A 66 -11.71 6.60 4.51
CA GLY A 66 -10.66 6.50 3.50
C GLY A 66 -10.04 7.84 3.12
N SER A 67 -10.32 8.92 3.86
CA SER A 67 -9.79 10.26 3.56
C SER A 67 -8.29 10.36 3.84
N ASP A 68 -7.55 10.86 2.85
CA ASP A 68 -6.13 11.15 2.99
C ASP A 68 -5.92 12.35 3.93
N GLN A 69 -5.07 12.15 4.93
CA GLN A 69 -4.73 13.13 5.97
C GLN A 69 -3.34 13.72 5.77
N GLY A 70 -2.66 13.36 4.67
CA GLY A 70 -1.38 13.90 4.28
C GLY A 70 -0.24 12.90 4.33
N LEU A 71 0.92 13.42 3.97
CA LEU A 71 2.16 12.68 3.87
C LEU A 71 2.70 12.33 5.27
N ALA A 72 2.99 11.05 5.49
CA ALA A 72 3.68 10.55 6.67
C ALA A 72 5.19 10.48 6.46
N MET A 73 5.63 10.05 5.27
CA MET A 73 7.02 9.99 4.86
C MET A 73 7.09 9.96 3.33
N ALA A 74 8.09 10.58 2.72
CA ALA A 74 8.26 10.62 1.27
C ALA A 74 9.57 9.98 0.80
N ASN A 75 9.58 9.57 -0.48
CA ASN A 75 10.75 9.12 -1.21
C ASN A 75 11.48 7.96 -0.52
N ILE A 76 10.74 7.02 0.05
CA ILE A 76 11.32 5.85 0.71
C ILE A 76 11.92 4.97 -0.38
N ASP A 77 13.23 4.75 -0.28
CA ASP A 77 13.97 3.91 -1.20
C ASP A 77 14.08 2.48 -0.67
N PHE A 78 13.63 1.53 -1.49
CA PHE A 78 13.75 0.10 -1.26
C PHE A 78 15.21 -0.41 -1.19
N SER A 79 16.19 0.38 -1.60
CA SER A 79 17.60 -0.01 -1.70
C SER A 79 18.41 0.20 -0.41
N VAL A 80 17.93 1.03 0.52
CA VAL A 80 18.81 1.66 1.54
C VAL A 80 18.90 0.88 2.86
N GLN A 81 18.33 -0.33 2.98
CA GLN A 81 18.35 -1.08 4.26
C GLN A 81 19.14 -2.40 4.24
N PRO A 82 19.90 -2.68 5.31
CA PRO A 82 20.74 -3.85 5.43
C PRO A 82 19.90 -5.07 5.82
N GLY A 83 19.34 -5.75 4.83
CA GLY A 83 18.92 -7.14 4.97
C GLY A 83 20.03 -8.05 4.45
N ASN A 84 20.54 -8.97 5.27
CA ASN A 84 21.38 -10.10 4.84
C ASN A 84 20.55 -11.07 3.98
N GLY A 85 20.10 -10.62 2.83
CA GLY A 85 19.39 -11.42 1.84
C GLY A 85 20.23 -11.48 0.57
N ASP A 86 21.36 -12.19 0.62
CA ASP A 86 21.73 -12.96 -0.56
C ASP A 86 20.53 -13.87 -0.89
N ASP A 87 20.23 -14.04 -2.17
CA ASP A 87 19.32 -15.08 -2.69
C ASP A 87 17.80 -14.91 -2.49
N GLY A 88 17.21 -13.82 -3.00
CA GLY A 88 15.76 -13.80 -3.28
C GLY A 88 14.84 -13.69 -2.06
N VAL A 89 15.40 -13.33 -0.89
CA VAL A 89 14.67 -13.12 0.35
C VAL A 89 14.10 -11.69 0.39
N LYS A 90 12.84 -11.58 0.82
CA LYS A 90 12.06 -10.34 0.94
C LYS A 90 12.88 -9.18 1.53
N LYS A 91 12.81 -8.00 0.91
CA LYS A 91 13.47 -6.82 1.45
C LYS A 91 12.64 -6.25 2.59
N LEU A 92 13.24 -6.15 3.77
CA LEU A 92 12.65 -5.53 4.96
C LEU A 92 13.23 -4.13 5.13
N GLY A 93 12.37 -3.15 5.39
CA GLY A 93 12.80 -1.84 5.86
C GLY A 93 11.91 -1.31 6.97
N LYS A 94 12.27 -0.14 7.49
CA LYS A 94 11.57 0.52 8.58
C LYS A 94 11.64 2.03 8.46
N GLU A 95 10.54 2.69 8.80
CA GLU A 95 10.44 4.13 8.93
C GLU A 95 9.87 4.51 10.30
N VAL A 96 10.06 5.75 10.71
CA VAL A 96 9.44 6.30 11.93
C VAL A 96 8.50 7.42 11.51
N VAL A 97 7.24 7.32 11.93
CA VAL A 97 6.20 8.33 11.66
C VAL A 97 5.61 8.83 12.97
N GLN A 98 4.99 10.00 12.93
CA GLN A 98 4.23 10.55 14.05
C GLN A 98 2.80 10.84 13.61
N PHE A 99 1.82 10.26 14.32
CA PHE A 99 0.42 10.50 14.01
C PHE A 99 0.03 11.90 14.50
N PRO A 100 -0.55 12.76 13.63
CA PRO A 100 -0.76 14.17 13.96
C PRO A 100 -1.94 14.43 14.89
N LYS A 101 -2.85 13.46 15.05
CA LYS A 101 -4.05 13.57 15.91
C LYS A 101 -4.55 12.18 16.33
N SER A 102 -5.38 12.16 17.36
CA SER A 102 -6.09 10.96 17.81
C SER A 102 -7.12 10.48 16.80
N GLY A 103 -7.38 9.17 16.78
CA GLY A 103 -8.34 8.55 15.87
C GLY A 103 -7.92 7.16 15.41
N GLN A 104 -8.60 6.64 14.38
CA GLN A 104 -8.23 5.38 13.74
C GLN A 104 -7.68 5.65 12.35
N PHE A 105 -6.47 5.16 12.10
CA PHE A 105 -5.74 5.40 10.88
C PHE A 105 -5.30 4.09 10.23
N VAL A 106 -5.11 4.13 8.92
CA VAL A 106 -4.24 3.21 8.18
C VAL A 106 -3.16 4.03 7.49
N LEU A 107 -2.01 3.42 7.26
CA LEU A 107 -0.99 3.97 6.38
C LEU A 107 -1.10 3.29 5.01
N LYS A 108 -1.10 4.10 3.96
CA LYS A 108 -1.01 3.62 2.58
C LYS A 108 0.35 3.94 2.01
N ALA A 109 0.99 2.94 1.41
CA ALA A 109 2.15 3.17 0.56
C ALA A 109 1.65 3.49 -0.85
N VAL A 110 2.10 4.60 -1.42
CA VAL A 110 1.76 5.02 -2.78
C VAL A 110 3.02 5.20 -3.61
N ALA A 111 2.94 4.86 -4.90
CA ALA A 111 4.06 5.01 -5.81
C ALA A 111 3.62 5.48 -7.20
N GLY A 112 4.57 6.06 -7.93
CA GLY A 112 4.37 6.54 -9.29
C GLY A 112 3.59 7.86 -9.39
N PRO A 113 3.46 8.40 -10.62
CA PRO A 113 2.85 9.71 -10.85
C PRO A 113 1.37 9.77 -10.49
N ASP A 114 0.67 8.64 -10.54
CA ASP A 114 -0.76 8.54 -10.26
C ASP A 114 -1.07 8.23 -8.78
N ASN A 115 -0.06 8.22 -7.90
CA ASN A 115 -0.18 7.83 -6.48
C ASN A 115 -0.86 6.46 -6.30
N THR A 116 -0.49 5.50 -7.13
CA THR A 116 -1.04 4.14 -7.07
C THR A 116 -0.74 3.53 -5.70
N VAL A 117 -1.77 3.06 -5.01
CA VAL A 117 -1.61 2.36 -3.72
C VAL A 117 -0.96 1.01 -3.97
N ILE A 118 0.21 0.81 -3.39
CA ILE A 118 0.99 -0.43 -3.47
C ILE A 118 1.06 -1.17 -2.13
N GLY A 119 0.50 -0.61 -1.06
CA GLY A 119 0.47 -1.25 0.25
C GLY A 119 -0.51 -0.56 1.21
N THR A 120 -1.05 -1.31 2.16
CA THR A 120 -1.92 -0.78 3.22
C THR A 120 -1.60 -1.49 4.52
N SER A 121 -1.48 -0.74 5.62
CA SER A 121 -1.19 -1.29 6.93
C SER A 121 -2.43 -1.87 7.62
N ASN A 122 -2.21 -2.50 8.77
CA ASN A 122 -3.27 -2.68 9.76
C ASN A 122 -3.81 -1.33 10.25
N VAL A 123 -5.00 -1.36 10.85
CA VAL A 123 -5.57 -0.21 11.56
C VAL A 123 -4.73 0.09 12.81
N VAL A 124 -4.46 1.37 13.03
CA VAL A 124 -3.76 1.91 14.18
C VAL A 124 -4.72 2.81 14.95
N VAL A 125 -4.91 2.50 16.24
CA VAL A 125 -5.69 3.31 17.17
C VAL A 125 -4.75 4.30 17.86
N VAL A 126 -4.95 5.58 17.60
CA VAL A 126 -4.16 6.68 18.15
C VAL A 126 -4.94 7.33 19.28
N SER A 127 -4.40 7.24 20.48
CA SER A 127 -4.94 7.89 21.67
C SER A 127 -4.34 9.29 21.87
N PRO A 128 -4.99 10.19 22.63
CA PRO A 128 -4.36 11.44 23.06
C PRO A 128 -3.03 11.16 23.79
N ALA A 129 -2.06 12.04 23.63
CA ALA A 129 -0.87 12.02 24.48
C ALA A 129 -1.30 12.28 25.95
N PRO A 130 -0.66 11.62 26.93
CA PRO A 130 -0.91 11.85 28.35
C PRO A 130 -0.53 13.27 28.79
#